data_AF-A0A956U913-F1
#
_entry.id   AF-A0A956U913-F1
#
_cell.length_a   1.000
_cell.length_b   1.000
_cell.length_c   1.000
_cell.angle_alpha   90.00
_cell.angle_beta   90.00
_cell.angle_gamma   90.00
#
_symmetry.space_group_name_H-M   'P 1'
#
loop_
_entity.id
_entity.type
_entity.pdbx_description
1 polymer ?
#
loop_
_entity_poly.entity_id
_entity_poly.type
_entity_poly.pdbx_seq_one_letter_code
_entity_poly.pdbx_strand_id
1 'polypeptide(L)'
;MSILSDVVDNISKEVSKVQERSQEMLQGFNINTQIRELERKKTKVLAELGELVVDKHHRDKDISEEAVKEKVAEVVGYEDQINILKEELDTVNVQRDPNASRAKKEAAKAGYKSTPGFKCPDCGTPASKEKKFCPACGGSLGAEAEASNDSKDSKDSKDSSESDNGSKTDSDSKSESKSRSTAGDGPLDVEPEPDDDEDSSKED
;
A
#
# COMPACT_ATOMS: atom_id res chain seq x y z
N MET A 1 42.25 -30.38 8.63
CA MET A 1 40.92 -30.58 9.24
C MET A 1 40.04 -29.34 9.01
N SER A 2 39.84 -28.90 7.77
CA SER A 2 39.14 -27.62 7.48
C SER A 2 37.83 -27.78 6.70
N ILE A 3 37.55 -29.00 6.21
CA ILE A 3 36.42 -29.29 5.32
C ILE A 3 35.10 -29.44 6.09
N LEU A 4 35.19 -29.78 7.39
CA LEU A 4 34.01 -29.91 8.26
C LEU A 4 33.52 -28.54 8.76
N SER A 5 34.42 -27.56 8.90
CA SER A 5 34.11 -26.20 9.31
C SER A 5 33.27 -25.49 8.25
N ASP A 6 33.66 -25.56 6.98
CA ASP A 6 32.95 -24.92 5.87
C ASP A 6 31.54 -25.49 5.65
N VAL A 7 31.33 -26.79 5.95
CA VAL A 7 30.00 -27.43 5.88
C VAL A 7 29.13 -26.99 7.05
N VAL A 8 29.67 -26.90 8.27
CA VAL A 8 28.96 -26.41 9.45
C VAL A 8 28.64 -24.91 9.34
N ASP A 9 29.51 -24.13 8.71
CA ASP A 9 29.29 -22.69 8.46
C ASP A 9 28.23 -22.46 7.37
N ASN A 10 28.19 -23.30 6.33
CA ASN A 10 27.14 -23.23 5.32
C ASN A 10 25.78 -23.69 5.90
N ILE A 11 25.75 -24.76 6.70
CA ILE A 11 24.53 -25.19 7.40
C ILE A 11 24.07 -24.11 8.39
N SER A 12 24.98 -23.48 9.13
CA SER A 12 24.63 -22.39 10.05
C SER A 12 24.04 -21.18 9.33
N LYS A 13 24.55 -20.84 8.14
CA LYS A 13 23.99 -19.76 7.30
C LYS A 13 22.60 -20.11 6.75
N GLU A 14 22.35 -21.37 6.42
CA GLU A 14 21.03 -21.80 5.94
C GLU A 14 20.00 -21.87 7.08
N VAL A 15 20.38 -22.39 8.24
CA VAL A 15 19.53 -22.42 9.44
C VAL A 15 19.22 -21.00 9.92
N SER A 16 20.19 -20.09 9.90
CA SER A 16 19.97 -18.68 10.24
C SER A 16 18.98 -18.00 9.30
N LYS A 17 19.07 -18.24 7.98
CA LYS A 17 18.11 -17.71 7.00
C LYS A 17 16.70 -18.27 7.19
N VAL A 18 16.58 -19.56 7.55
CA VAL A 18 15.29 -20.19 7.83
C VAL A 18 14.68 -19.63 9.12
N GLN A 19 15.51 -19.38 10.14
CA GLN A 19 15.08 -18.78 11.40
C GLN A 19 14.67 -17.30 11.22
N GLU A 20 15.38 -16.53 10.41
CA GLU A 20 15.03 -15.13 10.12
C GLU A 20 13.70 -15.05 9.36
N ARG A 21 13.49 -15.91 8.35
CA ARG A 21 12.21 -16.01 7.62
C ARG A 21 11.02 -16.38 8.51
N SER A 22 11.22 -17.23 9.52
CA SER A 22 10.13 -17.60 10.43
C SER A 22 9.77 -16.45 11.37
N GLN A 23 10.75 -15.66 11.80
CA GLN A 23 10.53 -14.47 12.62
C GLN A 23 9.81 -13.35 11.85
N GLU A 24 10.19 -13.12 10.58
CA GLU A 24 9.51 -12.16 9.69
C GLU A 24 8.06 -12.60 9.37
N MET A 25 7.80 -13.90 9.24
CA MET A 25 6.45 -14.42 9.02
C MET A 25 5.53 -14.17 10.23
N LEU A 26 6.06 -14.26 11.45
CA LEU A 26 5.32 -13.94 12.67
C LEU A 26 4.97 -12.45 12.73
N GLN A 27 5.83 -11.56 12.25
CA GLN A 27 5.54 -10.13 12.19
C GLN A 27 4.33 -9.85 11.28
N GLY A 28 4.31 -10.43 10.07
CA GLY A 28 3.17 -10.28 9.15
C GLY A 28 1.86 -10.85 9.72
N PHE A 29 1.93 -11.94 10.49
CA PHE A 29 0.76 -12.51 11.18
C PHE A 29 0.25 -11.60 12.30
N ASN A 30 1.16 -11.02 13.10
CA ASN A 30 0.81 -10.09 14.17
C ASN A 30 0.12 -8.83 13.61
N ILE A 31 0.70 -8.23 12.56
CA ILE A 31 0.11 -7.07 11.88
C ILE A 31 -1.29 -7.39 11.34
N ASN A 32 -1.47 -8.54 10.68
CA ASN A 32 -2.79 -8.97 10.20
C ASN A 32 -3.82 -9.15 11.34
N THR A 33 -3.38 -9.67 12.48
CA THR A 33 -4.24 -9.85 13.65
C THR A 33 -4.69 -8.49 14.19
N GLN A 34 -3.77 -7.52 14.28
CA GLN A 34 -4.07 -6.15 14.70
C GLN A 34 -5.02 -5.44 13.72
N ILE A 35 -4.81 -5.59 12.41
CA ILE A 35 -5.72 -5.06 11.39
C ILE A 35 -7.14 -5.58 11.61
N ARG A 36 -7.30 -6.90 11.79
CA ARG A 36 -8.62 -7.50 12.02
C ARG A 36 -9.26 -7.03 13.32
N GLU A 37 -8.47 -6.81 14.38
CA GLU A 37 -8.98 -6.29 15.65
C GLU A 37 -9.49 -4.85 15.51
N LEU A 38 -8.72 -3.98 14.83
CA LEU A 38 -9.12 -2.61 14.54
C LEU A 38 -10.33 -2.55 13.60
N GLU A 39 -10.41 -3.42 12.59
CA GLU A 39 -11.58 -3.53 11.72
C GLU A 39 -12.84 -3.92 12.52
N ARG A 40 -12.73 -4.85 13.48
CA ARG A 40 -13.84 -5.16 14.38
C ARG A 40 -14.24 -3.98 15.26
N LYS A 41 -13.28 -3.20 15.78
CA LYS A 41 -13.57 -2.00 16.58
C LYS A 41 -14.27 -0.93 15.75
N LYS A 42 -13.77 -0.66 14.54
CA LYS A 42 -14.40 0.22 13.56
C LYS A 42 -15.85 -0.21 13.27
N THR A 43 -16.09 -1.49 13.00
CA THR A 43 -17.44 -2.00 12.71
C THR A 43 -18.38 -1.82 13.89
N LYS A 44 -17.91 -2.00 15.14
CA LYS A 44 -18.72 -1.72 16.33
C LYS A 44 -19.12 -0.25 16.43
N VAL A 45 -18.17 0.67 16.24
CA VAL A 45 -18.46 2.12 16.29
C VAL A 45 -19.38 2.55 15.14
N LEU A 46 -19.24 1.95 13.96
CA LEU A 46 -20.16 2.19 12.83
C LEU A 46 -21.58 1.70 13.13
N ALA A 47 -21.74 0.57 13.82
CA ALA A 47 -23.05 0.09 14.24
C ALA A 47 -23.70 1.06 15.25
N GLU A 48 -22.95 1.51 16.25
CA GLU A 48 -23.40 2.54 17.21
C GLU A 48 -23.78 3.86 16.52
N LEU A 49 -22.99 4.29 15.53
CA LEU A 49 -23.29 5.47 14.72
C LEU A 49 -24.60 5.28 13.94
N GLY A 50 -24.79 4.11 13.33
CA GLY A 50 -26.01 3.76 12.60
C GLY A 50 -27.24 3.78 13.51
N GLU A 51 -27.14 3.22 14.72
CA GLU A 51 -28.22 3.27 15.72
C GLU A 51 -28.58 4.71 16.09
N LEU A 52 -27.59 5.58 16.32
CA LEU A 52 -27.84 7.00 16.57
C LEU A 52 -28.57 7.65 15.38
N VAL A 53 -28.12 7.43 14.15
CA VAL A 53 -28.78 8.02 12.98
C VAL A 53 -30.22 7.53 12.83
N VAL A 54 -30.48 6.24 13.06
CA VAL A 54 -31.84 5.68 13.02
C VAL A 54 -32.71 6.25 14.13
N ASP A 55 -32.20 6.36 15.36
CA ASP A 55 -32.92 6.94 16.50
C ASP A 55 -33.31 8.40 16.24
N LYS A 56 -32.44 9.19 15.59
CA LYS A 56 -32.74 10.58 15.20
C LYS A 56 -33.93 10.65 14.25
N HIS A 57 -34.00 9.76 13.27
CA HIS A 57 -35.00 9.81 12.20
C HIS A 57 -36.30 9.07 12.49
N HIS A 58 -36.27 8.02 13.31
CA HIS A 58 -37.44 7.18 13.57
C HIS A 58 -38.13 7.51 14.91
N ARG A 59 -37.40 8.04 15.90
CA ARG A 59 -37.92 8.29 17.25
C ARG A 59 -37.99 9.77 17.61
N ASP A 60 -37.70 10.66 16.65
CA ASP A 60 -37.58 12.12 16.84
C ASP A 60 -36.74 12.49 18.07
N LYS A 61 -35.70 11.70 18.32
CA LYS A 61 -34.81 11.92 19.46
C LYS A 61 -33.80 12.99 19.09
N ASP A 62 -33.72 14.06 19.87
CA ASP A 62 -32.69 15.09 19.72
C ASP A 62 -31.33 14.49 20.09
N ILE A 63 -30.59 14.06 19.06
CA ILE A 63 -29.21 13.61 19.19
C ILE A 63 -28.31 14.80 18.89
N SER A 64 -27.40 15.09 19.82
CA SER A 64 -26.42 16.15 19.63
C SER A 64 -25.52 15.80 18.44
N GLU A 65 -25.36 16.76 17.53
CA GLU A 65 -24.44 16.61 16.40
C GLU A 65 -23.00 16.39 16.85
N GLU A 66 -22.68 16.83 18.07
CA GLU A 66 -21.38 16.59 18.72
C GLU A 66 -21.13 15.10 18.96
N ALA A 67 -22.12 14.33 19.42
CA ALA A 67 -21.95 12.90 19.67
C ALA A 67 -21.71 12.11 18.37
N VAL A 68 -22.42 12.48 17.30
CA VAL A 68 -22.20 11.90 15.96
C VAL A 68 -20.81 12.25 15.45
N LYS A 69 -20.40 13.51 15.59
CA LYS A 69 -19.09 13.98 15.15
C LYS A 69 -17.94 13.29 15.90
N GLU A 70 -18.08 13.07 17.20
CA GLU A 70 -17.11 12.32 18.01
C GLU A 70 -16.96 10.88 17.50
N LYS A 71 -18.07 10.19 17.26
CA LYS A 71 -18.07 8.82 16.74
C LYS A 71 -17.49 8.72 15.33
N VAL A 72 -17.78 9.70 14.46
CA VAL A 72 -17.14 9.79 13.13
C VAL A 72 -15.63 9.99 13.25
N ALA A 73 -15.17 10.87 14.15
CA ALA A 73 -13.74 11.07 14.37
C ALA A 73 -13.05 9.79 14.87
N GLU A 74 -13.72 9.01 15.73
CA GLU A 74 -13.22 7.71 16.19
C GLU A 74 -13.09 6.70 15.02
N VAL A 75 -14.09 6.64 14.13
CA VAL A 75 -14.05 5.79 12.93
C VAL A 75 -12.87 6.17 12.02
N VAL A 76 -12.68 7.46 11.74
CA VAL A 76 -11.54 7.93 10.93
C VAL A 76 -10.21 7.56 11.60
N GLY A 77 -10.12 7.71 12.93
CA GLY A 77 -8.93 7.31 13.68
C GLY A 77 -8.60 5.81 13.55
N TYR A 78 -9.60 4.93 13.56
CA TYR A 78 -9.38 3.50 13.30
C TYR A 78 -8.99 3.22 11.84
N GLU A 79 -9.60 3.92 10.87
CA GLU A 79 -9.24 3.80 9.46
C GLU A 79 -7.79 4.17 9.19
N ASP A 80 -7.31 5.27 9.78
CA ASP A 80 -5.92 5.71 9.66
C ASP A 80 -4.95 4.67 10.24
N GLN A 81 -5.24 4.12 11.42
CA GLN A 81 -4.43 3.06 12.03
C GLN A 81 -4.40 1.79 11.17
N ILE A 82 -5.55 1.38 10.61
CA ILE A 82 -5.64 0.24 9.69
C ILE A 82 -4.81 0.49 8.44
N ASN A 83 -4.86 1.70 7.87
CA ASN A 83 -4.08 2.07 6.69
C ASN A 83 -2.57 2.01 6.97
N ILE A 84 -2.12 2.57 8.09
CA ILE A 84 -0.71 2.51 8.52
C ILE A 84 -0.24 1.06 8.65
N LEU A 85 -1.03 0.20 9.32
CA LEU A 85 -0.68 -1.22 9.47
C LEU A 85 -0.73 -1.99 8.14
N LYS A 86 -1.64 -1.64 7.23
CA LYS A 86 -1.68 -2.23 5.88
C LYS A 86 -0.44 -1.85 5.06
N GLU A 87 0.05 -0.62 5.17
CA GLU A 87 1.30 -0.19 4.54
C GLU A 87 2.52 -0.89 5.15
N GLU A 88 2.54 -1.10 6.47
CA GLU A 88 3.59 -1.88 7.13
C GLU A 88 3.56 -3.35 6.68
N LEU A 89 2.38 -3.95 6.57
CA LEU A 89 2.20 -5.30 6.06
C LEU A 89 2.69 -5.44 4.61
N ASP A 90 2.38 -4.46 3.75
CA ASP A 90 2.88 -4.44 2.36
C ASP A 90 4.41 -4.34 2.33
N THR A 91 4.99 -3.50 3.19
CA THR A 91 6.45 -3.38 3.33
C THR A 91 7.09 -4.72 3.74
N VAL A 92 6.50 -5.43 4.71
CA VAL A 92 6.98 -6.76 5.15
C VAL A 92 6.80 -7.79 4.04
N ASN A 93 5.68 -7.77 3.31
CA ASN A 93 5.42 -8.69 2.20
C ASN A 93 6.39 -8.48 1.02
N VAL A 94 6.69 -7.23 0.66
CA VAL A 94 7.64 -6.90 -0.42
C VAL A 94 9.08 -7.31 -0.06
N GLN A 95 9.47 -7.21 1.22
CA GLN A 95 10.76 -7.73 1.68
C GLN A 95 10.83 -9.26 1.59
N ARG A 96 9.72 -9.95 1.88
CA ARG A 96 9.61 -11.41 1.87
C ARG A 96 9.63 -12.01 0.46
N ASP A 97 9.04 -11.35 -0.53
CA ASP A 97 8.84 -11.94 -1.84
C ASP A 97 10.20 -12.15 -2.57
N PRO A 98 10.64 -13.40 -2.80
CA PRO A 98 11.91 -13.68 -3.47
C PRO A 98 11.92 -13.23 -4.93
N ASN A 99 10.74 -13.04 -5.53
CA ASN A 99 10.51 -12.64 -6.92
C ASN A 99 10.16 -11.14 -7.06
N ALA A 100 9.98 -10.41 -5.96
CA ALA A 100 9.86 -8.96 -6.01
C ALA A 100 11.11 -8.37 -6.66
N SER A 101 10.89 -7.54 -7.68
CA SER A 101 11.98 -6.90 -8.42
C SER A 101 12.89 -6.14 -7.46
N ARG A 102 14.18 -6.09 -7.80
CA ARG A 102 15.19 -5.38 -6.99
C ARG A 102 14.77 -3.94 -6.69
N ALA A 103 14.08 -3.27 -7.63
CA ALA A 103 13.50 -1.94 -7.44
C ALA A 103 12.41 -1.89 -6.34
N LYS A 104 11.54 -2.90 -6.23
CA LYS A 104 10.53 -2.99 -5.16
C LYS A 104 11.17 -3.22 -3.79
N LYS A 105 12.18 -4.08 -3.72
CA LYS A 105 12.94 -4.34 -2.48
C LYS A 105 13.74 -3.12 -2.03
N GLU A 106 14.38 -2.42 -2.97
CA GLU A 106 15.13 -1.19 -2.68
C GLU A 106 14.19 -0.03 -2.29
N ALA A 107 13.00 0.08 -2.88
CA ALA A 107 11.99 1.06 -2.47
C ALA A 107 11.47 0.81 -1.04
N ALA A 108 11.23 -0.45 -0.69
CA ALA A 108 10.85 -0.86 0.67
C ALA A 108 11.97 -0.63 1.69
N LYS A 109 13.23 -0.87 1.31
CA LYS A 109 14.41 -0.61 2.16
C LYS A 109 14.76 0.88 2.29
N ALA A 110 14.45 1.69 1.28
CA ALA A 110 14.75 3.12 1.25
C ALA A 110 13.75 3.98 2.05
N GLY A 111 12.91 3.37 2.89
CA GLY A 111 11.97 4.08 3.77
C GLY A 111 11.05 5.03 2.98
N TYR A 112 10.59 4.62 1.80
CA TYR A 112 9.66 5.43 1.01
C TYR A 112 8.27 5.43 1.67
N LYS A 113 8.07 6.38 2.59
CA LYS A 113 6.76 6.70 3.16
C LYS A 113 6.03 7.57 2.14
N SER A 114 5.09 6.96 1.41
CA SER A 114 4.19 7.71 0.53
C SER A 114 3.39 8.70 1.36
N THR A 115 3.27 9.95 0.91
CA THR A 115 2.45 10.93 1.62
C THR A 115 0.99 10.66 1.25
N PRO A 116 0.08 10.42 2.23
CA PRO A 116 -1.32 10.18 1.92
C PRO A 116 -1.90 11.36 1.11
N GLY A 117 -2.53 11.04 -0.02
CA GLY A 117 -3.11 12.02 -0.95
C GLY A 117 -2.17 12.61 -2.00
N PHE A 118 -0.88 12.25 -2.04
CA PHE A 118 0.04 12.70 -3.10
C PHE A 118 0.34 11.58 -4.09
N LYS A 119 0.17 11.86 -5.39
CA LYS A 119 0.43 10.94 -6.50
C LYS A 119 1.40 11.59 -7.47
N CYS A 120 2.24 10.77 -8.09
CA CYS A 120 3.13 11.22 -9.14
C CYS A 120 2.32 11.78 -10.32
N PRO A 121 2.62 12.99 -10.82
CA PRO A 121 1.91 13.57 -11.96
C PRO A 121 2.19 12.81 -13.27
N ASP A 122 3.36 12.18 -13.39
CA ASP A 122 3.78 11.49 -14.62
C ASP A 122 3.18 10.08 -14.76
N CYS A 123 2.97 9.35 -13.66
CA CYS A 123 2.53 7.95 -13.70
C CYS A 123 1.36 7.59 -12.78
N GLY A 124 0.87 8.53 -11.95
CA GLY A 124 -0.25 8.31 -11.04
C GLY A 124 0.06 7.43 -9.81
N THR A 125 1.28 6.91 -9.69
CA THR A 125 1.70 6.08 -8.55
C THR A 125 1.75 6.94 -7.27
N PRO A 126 1.24 6.45 -6.11
CA PRO A 126 1.37 7.16 -4.84
C PRO A 126 2.82 7.53 -4.56
N ALA A 127 3.03 8.79 -4.22
CA ALA A 127 4.34 9.38 -4.11
C ALA A 127 4.58 10.07 -2.77
N SER A 128 5.84 10.27 -2.43
CA SER A 128 6.25 11.07 -1.27
C SER A 128 6.56 12.48 -1.75
N LYS A 129 5.96 13.50 -1.12
CA LYS A 129 6.29 14.91 -1.39
C LYS A 129 7.74 15.26 -1.00
N GLU A 130 8.32 14.48 -0.09
CA GLU A 130 9.66 14.73 0.44
C GLU A 130 10.77 14.27 -0.53
N LYS A 131 10.44 13.43 -1.52
CA LYS A 131 11.43 12.87 -2.44
C LYS A 131 11.40 13.59 -3.78
N LYS A 132 12.58 13.84 -4.34
CA LYS A 132 12.75 14.58 -5.61
C LYS A 132 12.32 13.79 -6.85
N PHE A 133 12.29 12.46 -6.77
CA PHE A 133 12.03 11.58 -7.91
C PHE A 133 11.07 10.44 -7.56
N CYS A 134 10.20 10.10 -8.51
CA CYS A 134 9.28 8.98 -8.41
C CYS A 134 10.05 7.65 -8.55
N PRO A 135 9.94 6.72 -7.59
CA PRO A 135 10.61 5.42 -7.70
C PRO A 135 10.00 4.51 -8.76
N ALA A 136 8.78 4.79 -9.23
CA ALA A 136 8.07 3.96 -10.20
C ALA A 136 8.40 4.32 -11.65
N CYS A 137 8.50 5.61 -11.97
CA CYS A 137 8.73 6.07 -13.35
C CYS A 137 9.98 6.95 -13.53
N GLY A 138 10.66 7.35 -12.45
CA GLY A 138 11.79 8.27 -12.49
C GLY A 138 11.41 9.75 -12.68
N GLY A 139 10.11 10.07 -12.83
CA GLY A 139 9.61 11.43 -12.99
C GLY A 139 9.92 12.33 -11.78
N SER A 140 10.20 13.60 -12.02
CA SER A 140 10.53 14.57 -10.98
C SER A 140 9.29 14.98 -10.20
N LEU A 141 9.30 14.79 -8.89
CA LEU A 141 8.14 15.05 -8.02
C LEU A 141 8.08 16.48 -7.44
N GLY A 142 9.01 17.35 -7.83
CA GLY A 142 8.98 18.81 -7.64
C GLY A 142 8.61 19.28 -6.22
N ALA A 143 9.62 19.52 -5.38
CA ALA A 143 9.44 20.29 -4.15
C ALA A 143 9.61 21.79 -4.45
N GLU A 144 8.49 22.51 -4.63
CA GLU A 144 8.41 23.95 -4.35
C GLU A 144 7.62 24.16 -3.05
N ALA A 145 8.31 23.91 -1.93
CA ALA A 145 8.02 24.32 -0.55
C ALA A 145 9.12 23.62 0.28
N GLU A 146 10.26 24.24 0.58
CA GLU A 146 10.46 25.34 1.52
C GLU A 146 11.83 25.98 1.26
N ALA A 147 11.98 27.26 1.62
CA ALA A 147 13.20 28.10 1.69
C ALA A 147 13.32 29.21 0.63
N SER A 148 12.53 30.28 0.81
CA SER A 148 12.97 31.63 0.45
C SER A 148 12.76 32.57 1.64
N ASN A 149 13.78 32.69 2.47
CA ASN A 149 14.07 33.92 3.20
C ASN A 149 15.58 34.14 3.27
N ASP A 150 15.98 35.32 2.79
CA ASP A 150 17.21 36.07 3.01
C ASP A 150 18.56 35.67 2.36
N SER A 151 18.77 36.25 1.16
CA SER A 151 19.82 37.24 0.82
C SER A 151 21.31 36.89 0.69
N LYS A 152 21.84 37.28 -0.50
CA LYS A 152 23.21 37.77 -0.87
C LYS A 152 24.36 36.74 -0.77
N ASP A 153 25.28 36.59 -1.73
CA ASP A 153 25.94 37.60 -2.56
C ASP A 153 26.62 36.93 -3.78
N SER A 154 26.98 37.74 -4.77
CA SER A 154 27.24 37.42 -6.18
C SER A 154 28.67 36.96 -6.52
N LYS A 155 28.79 36.10 -7.56
CA LYS A 155 29.79 36.15 -8.67
C LYS A 155 29.65 34.88 -9.53
N ASP A 156 29.12 34.91 -10.75
CA ASP A 156 29.61 35.48 -12.03
C ASP A 156 30.74 34.66 -12.71
N SER A 157 30.48 34.29 -13.98
CA SER A 157 31.39 33.79 -15.04
C SER A 157 31.89 32.33 -14.90
N LYS A 158 32.01 31.47 -15.92
CA LYS A 158 32.15 31.56 -17.40
C LYS A 158 32.01 30.10 -17.93
N ASP A 159 31.24 29.81 -18.97
CA ASP A 159 31.66 29.66 -20.39
C ASP A 159 32.42 28.36 -20.76
N SER A 160 32.18 27.91 -22.01
CA SER A 160 32.87 26.86 -22.79
C SER A 160 32.24 25.45 -22.66
N SER A 161 31.45 24.94 -23.61
CA SER A 161 31.61 24.67 -25.06
C SER A 161 31.88 23.18 -25.32
N GLU A 162 31.16 22.65 -26.30
CA GLU A 162 31.52 21.53 -27.19
C GLU A 162 31.84 20.16 -26.58
N SER A 163 31.03 19.16 -26.95
CA SER A 163 31.53 18.03 -27.73
C SER A 163 30.38 17.25 -28.37
N ASP A 164 30.33 17.37 -29.70
CA ASP A 164 29.93 16.33 -30.62
C ASP A 164 30.19 14.90 -30.12
N ASN A 165 29.19 14.03 -30.26
CA ASN A 165 29.43 12.82 -31.06
C ASN A 165 28.11 12.19 -31.49
N GLY A 166 27.91 12.13 -32.81
CA GLY A 166 26.84 11.37 -33.42
C GLY A 166 27.11 9.86 -33.34
N SER A 167 26.04 9.08 -33.43
CA SER A 167 26.07 7.79 -34.13
C SER A 167 24.66 7.42 -34.59
N LYS A 168 24.56 7.30 -35.91
CA LYS A 168 23.51 6.63 -36.66
C LYS A 168 23.36 5.19 -36.19
N THR A 169 22.13 4.71 -36.08
CA THR A 169 21.77 3.37 -36.57
C THR A 169 20.31 3.38 -37.01
N ASP A 170 20.11 3.24 -38.32
CA ASP A 170 18.90 2.79 -38.96
C ASP A 170 18.47 1.43 -38.39
N SER A 171 17.16 1.22 -38.21
CA SER A 171 16.54 -0.12 -38.27
C SER A 171 15.01 0.01 -38.36
N ASP A 172 14.53 -0.08 -39.59
CA ASP A 172 13.23 -0.60 -39.99
C ASP A 172 12.75 -1.75 -39.08
N SER A 173 11.51 -1.67 -38.59
CA SER A 173 10.71 -2.85 -38.24
C SER A 173 9.22 -2.51 -38.27
N LYS A 174 8.67 -2.73 -39.45
CA LYS A 174 7.24 -2.92 -39.74
C LYS A 174 6.73 -4.15 -38.99
N SER A 175 5.72 -3.98 -38.13
CA SER A 175 4.89 -5.09 -37.67
C SER A 175 3.42 -4.64 -37.59
N GLU A 176 2.67 -5.08 -38.60
CA GLU A 176 1.22 -5.22 -38.54
C GLU A 176 0.87 -6.20 -37.41
N SER A 177 -0.11 -5.86 -36.58
CA SER A 177 -0.82 -6.84 -35.75
C SER A 177 -2.26 -6.41 -35.57
N LYS A 178 -3.11 -7.18 -36.25
CA LYS A 178 -4.54 -7.08 -36.40
C LYS A 178 -5.16 -8.18 -35.55
N SER A 179 -5.87 -7.84 -34.49
CA SER A 179 -6.78 -8.77 -33.78
C SER A 179 -7.56 -8.01 -32.72
N ARG A 180 -8.86 -7.74 -32.91
CA ARG A 180 -10.03 -8.64 -32.81
C ARG A 180 -10.71 -8.43 -31.46
N SER A 181 -11.88 -7.80 -31.54
CA SER A 181 -12.95 -7.74 -30.55
C SER A 181 -13.27 -9.13 -29.97
N THR A 182 -13.74 -9.18 -28.71
CA THR A 182 -14.97 -9.89 -28.30
C THR A 182 -15.27 -9.59 -26.83
N ALA A 183 -16.56 -9.40 -26.57
CA ALA A 183 -17.21 -9.19 -25.30
C ALA A 183 -17.22 -10.46 -24.40
N GLY A 184 -17.55 -10.23 -23.13
CA GLY A 184 -17.91 -11.22 -22.11
C GLY A 184 -17.68 -10.54 -20.75
N ASP A 185 -18.66 -9.97 -20.06
CA ASP A 185 -20.03 -10.44 -19.79
C ASP A 185 -20.04 -11.91 -19.36
N GLY A 186 -19.45 -12.12 -18.18
CA GLY A 186 -19.58 -13.36 -17.41
C GLY A 186 -20.68 -13.16 -16.35
N PRO A 187 -21.66 -14.08 -16.26
CA PRO A 187 -22.76 -13.97 -15.32
C PRO A 187 -22.30 -14.12 -13.87
N LEU A 188 -22.90 -13.34 -12.98
CA LEU A 188 -22.81 -13.50 -11.54
C LEU A 188 -23.54 -14.79 -11.15
N ASP A 189 -22.78 -15.80 -10.77
CA ASP A 189 -23.28 -16.96 -10.03
C ASP A 189 -23.91 -16.47 -8.71
N VAL A 190 -25.23 -16.38 -8.71
CA VAL A 190 -26.04 -16.25 -7.49
C VAL A 190 -26.12 -17.64 -6.89
N GLU A 191 -25.37 -17.88 -5.82
CA GLU A 191 -25.56 -19.06 -4.97
C GLU A 191 -26.95 -18.98 -4.32
N PRO A 192 -27.81 -20.02 -4.45
CA PRO A 192 -29.07 -20.06 -3.72
C PRO A 192 -28.80 -20.34 -2.23
N GLU A 193 -29.34 -19.47 -1.37
CA GLU A 193 -29.36 -19.70 0.07
C GLU A 193 -30.22 -20.94 0.39
N PRO A 194 -29.80 -21.80 1.33
CA PRO A 194 -30.62 -22.92 1.77
C PRO A 194 -31.82 -22.41 2.57
N ASP A 195 -33.02 -22.79 2.14
CA ASP A 195 -34.25 -22.66 2.91
C ASP A 195 -34.14 -23.49 4.21
N ASP A 196 -34.03 -22.82 5.35
CA ASP A 196 -34.19 -23.42 6.68
C ASP A 196 -35.68 -23.75 6.88
N ASP A 197 -36.09 -24.95 6.46
CA ASP A 197 -37.34 -25.56 6.88
C ASP A 197 -37.30 -25.84 8.39
N GLU A 198 -37.95 -24.99 9.17
CA GLU A 198 -38.31 -25.25 10.57
C GLU A 198 -39.23 -26.49 10.64
N ASP A 199 -38.65 -27.66 10.91
CA ASP A 199 -39.42 -28.84 11.35
C ASP A 199 -39.86 -28.64 12.81
N SER A 200 -40.99 -27.97 12.95
CA SER A 200 -41.83 -28.05 14.14
C SER A 200 -42.56 -29.40 14.17
N SER A 201 -41.94 -30.39 14.81
CA SER A 201 -42.64 -31.56 15.32
C SER A 201 -42.10 -31.96 16.70
N LYS A 202 -42.84 -31.57 17.74
CA LYS A 202 -43.69 -32.47 18.56
C LYS A 202 -42.88 -33.43 19.44
N GLU A 203 -42.80 -33.09 20.71
CA GLU A 203 -42.79 -34.09 21.78
C GLU A 203 -43.85 -33.71 22.82
N ASP A 204 -44.86 -34.58 22.94
CA ASP A 204 -45.73 -34.75 24.11
C ASP A 204 -45.04 -35.68 25.12
#